data_AF-A0A0C9RRT1-F1
#
_entry.id   AF-A0A0C9RRT1-F1
#
_cell.length_a   1.000
_cell.length_b   1.000
_cell.length_c   1.000
_cell.angle_alpha   90.00
_cell.angle_beta   90.00
_cell.angle_gamma   90.00
#
_symmetry.space_group_name_H-M   'P 1'
#
loop_
_entity.id
_entity.type
_entity.pdbx_description
1 polymer ?
#
loop_
_entity_poly.entity_id
_entity_poly.type
_entity_poly.pdbx_seq_one_letter_code
_entity_poly.pdbx_strand_id
1 'polypeptide(L)'
;MEILGANYEILSHIYAEIRGLQKLERNHENIEDPGLEKIHTLIDEGAERIDNLIKNFPLSENLRLLAMKVTLLYEKSKRLVCEDKQNLAEEVLASCLLAINEFLSTSEIIFLALRIINHYSYLLMKREDNTEARKILELGDSIYRKAKLSNSSIPFFTTEQLFSDEITATPSDSCNKLERLVTNNLAMLSIIYEKLEMHEKFAECQHGVLERQFDIFGDELPMWAIKSSKLACVFMAKGRFKEARNHLAAASQILSRYEEISKSLESSSDPTPKSCLEINRKLADVANCWVKYGLTLFSTSKMNVLQHLCHDSTEMLTKLWDPPFRNPKTAETEAIDDKHDALRDSMKSQRTLSSIDENESSASDCHSPPLLLFEKLELSEYEDGVPASLIDSTEEARILFHHTHTWLKRVKLFYTLQEHPMEYVNTIMDLNELYRYLAFYEEDIESQYAVHKLRADALETLSAVLREITPQCYMAVSVEILRELAEVQMEMMGLNLRKIYAAQTTLPDLNQTVCKIETLHDLNTKLKIFKKTLSDLESPDEET
;
A
#
# COMPACT_ATOMS: atom_id res chain seq x y z
N MET A 1 34.59 -34.70 28.75
CA MET A 1 34.50 -34.29 27.34
C MET A 1 34.10 -35.44 26.42
N GLU A 2 34.73 -36.63 26.49
CA GLU A 2 34.36 -37.80 25.65
C GLU A 2 32.90 -38.26 25.80
N ILE A 3 32.37 -38.29 27.04
CA ILE A 3 30.95 -38.64 27.30
C ILE A 3 29.98 -37.61 26.67
N LEU A 4 30.38 -36.34 26.61
CA LEU A 4 29.54 -35.28 26.04
C LEU A 4 29.54 -35.36 24.51
N GLY A 5 30.71 -35.64 23.90
CA GLY A 5 30.85 -35.87 22.45
C GLY A 5 29.99 -37.04 21.95
N ALA A 6 30.08 -38.20 22.60
CA ALA A 6 29.27 -39.37 22.23
C ALA A 6 27.75 -39.12 22.35
N ASN A 7 27.32 -38.27 23.29
CA ASN A 7 25.92 -37.90 23.40
C ASN A 7 25.48 -36.90 22.33
N TYR A 8 26.35 -36.01 21.86
CA TYR A 8 26.05 -35.13 20.72
C TYR A 8 25.90 -35.91 19.41
N GLU A 9 26.75 -36.91 19.17
CA GLU A 9 26.64 -37.80 17.99
C GLU A 9 25.30 -38.54 17.97
N ILE A 10 24.86 -39.05 19.13
CA ILE A 10 23.56 -39.74 19.24
C ILE A 10 22.40 -38.77 19.01
N LEU A 11 22.45 -37.56 19.56
CA LEU A 11 21.43 -36.54 19.31
C LEU A 11 21.42 -36.11 17.83
N SER A 12 22.59 -36.04 17.20
CA SER A 12 22.72 -35.78 15.75
C SER A 12 22.06 -36.89 14.93
N HIS A 13 22.29 -38.15 15.29
CA HIS A 13 21.65 -39.30 14.64
C HIS A 13 20.13 -39.27 14.80
N ILE A 14 19.61 -39.05 16.02
CA ILE A 14 18.16 -38.94 16.28
C ILE A 14 17.55 -37.83 15.41
N TYR A 15 18.18 -36.65 15.37
CA TYR A 15 17.69 -35.55 14.55
C TYR A 15 17.76 -35.85 13.04
N ALA A 16 18.83 -36.50 12.57
CA ALA A 16 18.97 -36.91 11.18
C ALA A 16 17.90 -37.94 10.77
N GLU A 17 17.57 -38.90 11.64
CA GLU A 17 16.51 -39.88 11.41
C GLU A 17 15.14 -39.21 11.35
N ILE A 18 14.83 -38.30 12.28
CA ILE A 18 13.61 -37.48 12.22
C ILE A 18 13.55 -36.79 10.86
N ARG A 19 14.57 -36.03 10.46
CA ARG A 19 14.60 -35.29 9.19
C ARG A 19 14.49 -36.20 7.97
N GLY A 20 15.04 -37.41 8.02
CA GLY A 20 14.90 -38.44 6.99
C GLY A 20 13.44 -38.87 6.81
N LEU A 21 12.77 -39.24 7.91
CA LEU A 21 11.35 -39.61 7.91
C LEU A 21 10.47 -38.45 7.40
N GLN A 22 10.73 -37.22 7.87
CA GLN A 22 10.01 -36.03 7.44
C GLN A 22 10.14 -35.75 5.93
N LYS A 23 11.26 -36.10 5.30
CA LYS A 23 11.47 -35.94 3.84
C LYS A 23 10.76 -37.01 3.04
N LEU A 24 10.72 -38.25 3.54
CA LEU A 24 10.04 -39.37 2.89
C LEU A 24 8.53 -39.13 2.80
N GLU A 25 7.92 -38.60 3.86
CA GLU A 25 6.49 -38.23 3.88
C GLU A 25 6.16 -37.10 2.89
N ARG A 26 7.04 -36.10 2.72
CA ARG A 26 6.80 -35.00 1.77
C ARG A 26 6.79 -35.46 0.31
N ASN A 27 7.45 -36.57 0.01
CA ASN A 27 7.59 -37.11 -1.35
C ASN A 27 6.53 -38.17 -1.69
N HIS A 28 5.81 -38.70 -0.68
CA HIS A 28 4.79 -39.73 -0.85
C HIS A 28 3.49 -39.30 -0.16
N GLU A 29 2.44 -39.01 -0.93
CA GLU A 29 1.10 -38.67 -0.40
C GLU A 29 0.41 -39.84 0.33
N ASN A 30 1.02 -41.04 0.36
CA ASN A 30 0.51 -42.20 1.07
C ASN A 30 1.66 -42.92 1.79
N ILE A 31 1.85 -42.63 3.08
CA ILE A 31 2.54 -43.52 4.01
C ILE A 31 1.61 -43.71 5.22
N GLU A 32 1.35 -44.96 5.57
CA GLU A 32 0.50 -45.37 6.70
C GLU A 32 1.04 -44.86 8.06
N ASP A 33 0.15 -44.87 9.07
CA ASP A 33 0.32 -44.54 10.50
C ASP A 33 1.67 -44.89 11.19
N PRO A 34 2.41 -45.97 10.86
CA PRO A 34 3.61 -46.37 11.62
C PRO A 34 4.78 -45.38 11.60
N GLY A 35 4.89 -44.53 10.57
CA GLY A 35 5.91 -43.48 10.52
C GLY A 35 5.66 -42.36 11.53
N LEU A 36 4.39 -42.12 11.86
CA LEU A 36 3.91 -41.00 12.67
C LEU A 36 4.28 -41.20 14.15
N GLU A 37 3.96 -42.38 14.71
CA GLU A 37 4.33 -42.73 16.08
C GLU A 37 5.85 -42.78 16.28
N LYS A 38 6.58 -43.18 15.23
CA LYS A 38 8.04 -43.25 15.25
C LYS A 38 8.69 -41.86 15.40
N ILE A 39 8.12 -40.80 14.81
CA ILE A 39 8.66 -39.44 14.98
C ILE A 39 8.45 -38.91 16.39
N HIS A 40 7.25 -39.09 16.97
CA HIS A 40 6.98 -38.64 18.34
C HIS A 40 7.87 -39.34 19.37
N THR A 41 8.03 -40.66 19.23
CA THR A 41 8.90 -41.46 20.11
C THR A 41 10.36 -41.02 20.02
N LEU A 42 10.90 -40.79 18.82
CA LEU A 42 12.26 -40.26 18.63
C LEU A 42 12.45 -38.86 19.23
N ILE A 43 11.43 -37.99 19.10
CA ILE A 43 11.46 -36.64 19.69
C ILE A 43 11.47 -36.73 21.23
N ASP A 44 10.60 -37.56 21.81
CA ASP A 44 10.48 -37.69 23.25
C ASP A 44 11.73 -38.36 23.85
N GLU A 45 12.30 -39.38 23.18
CA GLU A 45 13.60 -39.97 23.54
C GLU A 45 14.72 -38.93 23.52
N GLY A 46 14.81 -38.14 22.45
CA GLY A 46 15.81 -37.09 22.32
C GLY A 46 15.67 -36.01 23.40
N ALA A 47 14.45 -35.59 23.72
CA ALA A 47 14.17 -34.59 24.74
C ALA A 47 14.51 -35.09 26.15
N GLU A 48 14.13 -36.34 26.50
CA GLU A 48 14.44 -36.94 27.79
C GLU A 48 15.95 -37.11 27.98
N ARG A 49 16.66 -37.52 26.91
CA ARG A 49 18.11 -37.64 26.94
C ARG A 49 18.78 -36.29 27.19
N ILE A 50 18.30 -35.22 26.56
CA ILE A 50 18.81 -33.87 26.83
C ILE A 50 18.48 -33.44 28.26
N ASP A 51 17.30 -33.74 28.79
CA ASP A 51 16.94 -33.44 30.18
C ASP A 51 17.85 -34.15 31.20
N ASN A 52 18.25 -35.38 30.90
CA ASN A 52 19.22 -36.10 31.73
C ASN A 52 20.63 -35.51 31.63
N LEU A 53 21.03 -34.96 30.48
CA LEU A 53 22.30 -34.24 30.33
C LEU A 53 22.28 -32.89 31.06
N ILE A 54 21.16 -32.16 30.99
CA ILE A 54 20.94 -30.89 31.69
C ILE A 54 21.02 -31.05 33.21
N LYS A 55 20.52 -32.15 33.77
CA LYS A 55 20.65 -32.40 35.22
C LYS A 55 22.12 -32.51 35.67
N ASN A 56 23.00 -32.94 34.77
CA ASN A 56 24.42 -33.14 35.03
C ASN A 56 25.28 -31.89 34.72
N PHE A 57 24.76 -30.93 33.95
CA PHE A 57 25.45 -29.71 33.54
C PHE A 57 24.49 -28.50 33.53
N PRO A 58 24.78 -27.40 34.26
CA PRO A 58 23.86 -26.27 34.38
C PRO A 58 23.52 -25.61 33.03
N LEU A 59 22.25 -25.23 32.84
CA LEU A 59 21.69 -24.68 31.59
C LEU A 59 22.42 -23.45 31.07
N SER A 60 22.84 -22.57 31.98
CA SER A 60 23.55 -21.33 31.66
C SER A 60 24.90 -21.56 30.97
N GLU A 61 25.47 -22.76 31.12
CA GLU A 61 26.76 -23.15 30.54
C GLU A 61 26.61 -23.99 29.26
N ASN A 62 25.39 -24.42 28.89
CA ASN A 62 25.16 -25.26 27.71
C ASN A 62 23.90 -24.84 26.93
N LEU A 63 23.90 -23.59 26.45
CA LEU A 63 22.85 -23.02 25.59
C LEU A 63 22.59 -23.87 24.33
N ARG A 64 23.61 -24.60 23.85
CA ARG A 64 23.48 -25.54 22.75
C ARG A 64 22.51 -26.68 23.06
N LEU A 65 22.62 -27.31 24.23
CA LEU A 65 21.69 -28.38 24.63
C LEU A 65 20.25 -27.85 24.77
N LEU A 66 20.09 -26.65 25.32
CA LEU A 66 18.77 -26.00 25.38
C LEU A 66 18.21 -25.77 23.97
N ALA A 67 18.99 -25.22 23.05
CA ALA A 67 18.60 -25.00 21.67
C ALA A 67 18.27 -26.31 20.92
N MET A 68 19.00 -27.40 21.19
CA MET A 68 18.68 -28.74 20.68
C MET A 68 17.34 -29.25 21.21
N LYS A 69 17.08 -29.17 22.52
CA LYS A 69 15.80 -29.60 23.12
C LYS A 69 14.63 -28.84 22.51
N VAL A 70 14.75 -27.53 22.46
CA VAL A 70 13.70 -26.64 21.93
C VAL A 70 13.50 -26.87 20.44
N THR A 71 14.55 -27.21 19.69
CA THR A 71 14.41 -27.65 18.28
C THR A 71 13.54 -28.90 18.17
N LEU A 72 13.78 -29.93 19.00
CA LEU A 72 12.99 -31.16 18.96
C LEU A 72 11.51 -30.89 19.28
N LEU A 73 11.23 -30.07 20.28
CA LEU A 73 9.86 -29.65 20.63
C LEU A 73 9.22 -28.79 19.52
N TYR A 74 9.98 -27.95 18.85
CA TYR A 74 9.50 -27.19 17.68
C TYR A 74 9.20 -28.10 16.49
N GLU A 75 9.96 -29.17 16.28
CA GLU A 75 9.60 -30.19 15.28
C GLU A 75 8.36 -30.98 15.72
N LYS A 76 8.16 -31.23 17.03
CA LYS A 76 6.93 -31.83 17.58
C LYS A 76 5.70 -30.99 17.26
N SER A 77 5.77 -29.67 17.46
CA SER A 77 4.64 -28.79 17.19
C SER A 77 4.25 -28.78 15.71
N LYS A 78 5.21 -28.77 14.79
CA LYS A 78 4.92 -28.92 13.35
C LYS A 78 4.18 -30.22 13.03
N ARG A 79 4.58 -31.31 13.69
CA ARG A 79 3.93 -32.62 13.51
C ARG A 79 2.49 -32.60 14.02
N LEU A 80 2.27 -32.05 15.21
CA LEU A 80 0.92 -31.87 15.77
C LEU A 80 0.01 -31.02 14.85
N VAL A 81 0.56 -30.01 14.16
CA VAL A 81 -0.20 -29.24 13.16
C VAL A 81 -0.60 -30.08 11.96
N CYS A 82 0.28 -30.98 11.46
CA CYS A 82 -0.06 -31.92 10.39
C CYS A 82 -1.14 -32.93 10.81
N GLU A 83 -1.26 -33.22 12.10
CA GLU A 83 -2.29 -34.10 12.69
C GLU A 83 -3.59 -33.36 13.06
N ASP A 84 -3.75 -32.11 12.63
CA ASP A 84 -4.86 -31.21 13.02
C ASP A 84 -5.00 -30.95 14.54
N LYS A 85 -3.99 -31.31 15.35
CA LYS A 85 -3.93 -31.05 16.80
C LYS A 85 -3.33 -29.67 17.10
N GLN A 86 -3.92 -28.62 16.53
CA GLN A 86 -3.39 -27.26 16.60
C GLN A 86 -3.28 -26.70 18.03
N ASN A 87 -4.25 -26.98 18.90
CA ASN A 87 -4.22 -26.51 20.30
C ASN A 87 -3.00 -27.05 21.07
N LEU A 88 -2.70 -28.34 20.90
CA LEU A 88 -1.52 -28.96 21.52
C LEU A 88 -0.21 -28.39 20.93
N ALA A 89 -0.20 -28.11 19.63
CA ALA A 89 0.96 -27.48 18.98
C ALA A 89 1.24 -26.09 19.57
N GLU A 90 0.19 -25.29 19.82
CA GLU A 90 0.30 -23.98 20.46
C GLU A 90 0.84 -24.08 21.89
N GLU A 91 0.33 -25.01 22.70
CA GLU A 91 0.83 -25.25 24.07
C GLU A 91 2.32 -25.60 24.08
N VAL A 92 2.75 -26.46 23.15
CA VAL A 92 4.17 -26.82 22.99
C VAL A 92 4.99 -25.60 22.58
N LEU A 93 4.51 -24.77 21.64
CA LEU A 93 5.21 -23.56 21.20
C LEU A 93 5.31 -22.50 22.31
N ALA A 94 4.25 -22.32 23.10
CA ALA A 94 4.24 -21.42 24.24
C ALA A 94 5.24 -21.89 25.31
N SER A 95 5.26 -23.19 25.62
CA SER A 95 6.25 -23.80 26.52
C SER A 95 7.69 -23.60 26.03
N CYS A 96 7.92 -23.77 24.72
CA CYS A 96 9.22 -23.51 24.11
C CYS A 96 9.68 -22.05 24.30
N LEU A 97 8.80 -21.07 24.06
CA LEU A 97 9.13 -19.65 24.24
C LEU A 97 9.45 -19.30 25.69
N LEU A 98 8.69 -19.85 26.64
CA LEU A 98 8.95 -19.66 28.07
C LEU A 98 10.32 -20.21 28.47
N ALA A 99 10.70 -21.39 27.96
CA ALA A 99 11.98 -22.03 28.27
C ALA A 99 13.20 -21.24 27.79
N ILE A 100 13.06 -20.43 26.72
CA ILE A 100 14.17 -19.67 26.11
C ILE A 100 14.10 -18.17 26.40
N ASN A 101 13.13 -17.71 27.18
CA ASN A 101 12.80 -16.28 27.36
C ASN A 101 13.99 -15.43 27.85
N GLU A 102 14.83 -15.97 28.75
CA GLU A 102 15.99 -15.25 29.30
C GLU A 102 17.15 -15.13 28.31
N PHE A 103 17.14 -15.91 27.22
CA PHE A 103 18.27 -16.10 26.31
C PHE A 103 17.95 -15.76 24.86
N LEU A 104 16.87 -15.02 24.59
CA LEU A 104 16.35 -14.76 23.23
C LEU A 104 17.34 -14.07 22.29
N SER A 105 18.29 -13.29 22.82
CA SER A 105 19.30 -12.56 22.05
C SER A 105 20.63 -13.28 21.86
N THR A 106 20.79 -14.51 22.39
CA THR A 106 22.04 -15.27 22.24
C THR A 106 22.14 -15.92 20.85
N SER A 107 23.36 -16.17 20.38
CA SER A 107 23.63 -16.72 19.04
C SER A 107 22.97 -18.09 18.79
N GLU A 108 22.93 -18.92 19.82
CA GLU A 108 22.41 -20.29 19.82
C GLU A 108 20.89 -20.30 19.68
N ILE A 109 20.22 -19.24 20.12
CA ILE A 109 18.77 -19.24 20.31
C ILE A 109 18.07 -18.27 19.38
N ILE A 110 18.66 -17.13 19.04
CA ILE A 110 17.97 -16.05 18.30
C ILE A 110 17.28 -16.54 17.03
N PHE A 111 17.95 -17.36 16.22
CA PHE A 111 17.38 -17.91 15.00
C PHE A 111 16.21 -18.88 15.30
N LEU A 112 16.36 -19.74 16.31
CA LEU A 112 15.31 -20.67 16.74
C LEU A 112 14.10 -19.95 17.34
N ALA A 113 14.33 -18.94 18.20
CA ALA A 113 13.29 -18.11 18.78
C ALA A 113 12.44 -17.44 17.72
N LEU A 114 13.06 -16.82 16.72
CA LEU A 114 12.36 -16.18 15.61
C LEU A 114 11.55 -17.18 14.76
N ARG A 115 11.99 -18.44 14.64
CA ARG A 115 11.22 -19.50 13.96
C ARG A 115 10.01 -19.96 14.76
N ILE A 116 10.15 -20.04 16.08
CA ILE A 116 9.05 -20.38 16.99
C ILE A 116 8.02 -19.25 16.98
N ILE A 117 8.47 -18.00 17.08
CA ILE A 117 7.63 -16.81 16.94
C ILE A 117 6.88 -16.82 15.61
N ASN A 118 7.55 -17.09 14.49
CA ASN A 118 6.90 -17.19 13.18
C ASN A 118 5.78 -18.22 13.17
N HIS A 119 6.08 -19.45 13.60
CA HIS A 119 5.13 -20.56 13.56
C HIS A 119 3.97 -20.35 14.54
N TYR A 120 4.25 -19.90 15.75
CA TYR A 120 3.21 -19.67 16.75
C TYR A 120 2.28 -18.54 16.33
N SER A 121 2.83 -17.45 15.81
CA SER A 121 2.03 -16.34 15.30
C SER A 121 1.16 -16.76 14.11
N TYR A 122 1.64 -17.68 13.26
CA TYR A 122 0.83 -18.23 12.17
C TYR A 122 -0.39 -18.99 12.68
N LEU A 123 -0.24 -19.82 13.73
CA LEU A 123 -1.36 -20.53 14.35
C LEU A 123 -2.36 -19.57 15.00
N LEU A 124 -1.86 -18.57 15.74
CA LEU A 124 -2.70 -17.54 16.35
C LEU A 124 -3.49 -16.73 15.30
N MET A 125 -2.84 -16.36 14.20
CA MET A 125 -3.49 -15.69 13.07
C MET A 125 -4.58 -16.56 12.43
N LYS A 126 -4.38 -17.89 12.36
CA LYS A 126 -5.38 -18.83 11.86
C LYS A 126 -6.60 -18.93 12.79
N ARG A 127 -6.40 -18.78 14.09
CA ARG A 127 -7.46 -18.66 15.12
C ARG A 127 -8.07 -17.26 15.22
N GLU A 128 -7.62 -16.32 14.38
CA GLU A 128 -8.02 -14.90 14.42
C GLU A 128 -7.67 -14.16 15.73
N ASP A 129 -6.77 -14.72 16.53
CA ASP A 129 -6.23 -14.05 17.72
C ASP A 129 -5.11 -13.07 17.33
N ASN A 130 -5.52 -12.02 16.62
CA ASN A 130 -4.61 -11.01 16.09
C ASN A 130 -3.90 -10.23 17.21
N THR A 131 -4.49 -10.15 18.40
CA THR A 131 -3.94 -9.37 19.51
C THR A 131 -2.73 -10.04 20.14
N GLU A 132 -2.79 -11.35 20.36
CA GLU A 132 -1.66 -12.09 20.91
C GLU A 132 -0.58 -12.30 19.86
N ALA A 133 -0.97 -12.61 18.61
CA ALA A 133 -0.03 -12.71 17.49
C ALA A 133 0.79 -11.42 17.33
N ARG A 134 0.16 -10.24 17.48
CA ARG A 134 0.85 -8.95 17.46
C ARG A 134 1.94 -8.87 18.53
N LYS A 135 1.62 -9.17 19.80
CA LYS A 135 2.59 -9.05 20.91
C LYS A 135 3.81 -9.94 20.68
N ILE A 136 3.57 -11.18 20.21
CA ILE A 136 4.65 -12.16 19.99
C ILE A 136 5.54 -11.72 18.82
N LEU A 137 4.98 -11.16 17.76
CA LEU A 137 5.76 -10.63 16.65
C LEU A 137 6.48 -9.32 16.98
N GLU A 138 5.86 -8.42 17.75
CA GLU A 138 6.51 -7.21 18.28
C GLU A 138 7.70 -7.58 19.19
N LEU A 139 7.55 -8.63 20.02
CA LEU A 139 8.65 -9.21 20.79
C LEU A 139 9.77 -9.70 19.86
N GLY A 140 9.44 -10.46 18.82
CA GLY A 140 10.38 -10.92 17.79
C GLY A 140 11.19 -9.80 17.13
N ASP A 141 10.51 -8.73 16.71
CA ASP A 141 11.15 -7.56 16.10
C ASP A 141 12.07 -6.85 17.11
N SER A 142 11.63 -6.71 18.37
CA SER A 142 12.45 -6.10 19.43
C SER A 142 13.75 -6.87 19.70
N ILE A 143 13.70 -8.21 19.67
CA ILE A 143 14.86 -9.09 19.87
C ILE A 143 15.88 -8.86 18.75
N TYR A 144 15.42 -8.87 17.49
CA TYR A 144 16.28 -8.68 16.34
C TYR A 144 16.91 -7.29 16.32
N ARG A 145 16.14 -6.22 16.57
CA ARG A 145 16.67 -4.85 16.65
C ARG A 145 17.73 -4.71 17.74
N LYS A 146 17.49 -5.25 18.95
CA LYS A 146 18.47 -5.24 20.04
C LYS A 146 19.76 -5.97 19.67
N ALA A 147 19.66 -7.12 19.00
CA ALA A 147 20.82 -7.87 18.53
C ALA A 147 21.62 -7.10 17.46
N LYS A 148 20.94 -6.44 16.52
CA LYS A 148 21.57 -5.64 15.45
C LYS A 148 22.23 -4.36 15.97
N LEU A 149 21.69 -3.75 17.03
CA LEU A 149 22.32 -2.63 17.72
C LEU A 149 23.60 -3.04 18.45
N SER A 150 23.62 -4.25 19.00
CA SER A 150 24.77 -4.76 19.76
C SER A 150 25.91 -5.23 18.83
N ASN A 151 25.57 -5.86 17.71
CA ASN A 151 26.53 -6.38 16.73
C ASN A 151 26.07 -6.05 15.31
N SER A 152 26.96 -5.50 14.48
CA SER A 152 26.66 -5.25 13.05
C SER A 152 26.34 -6.55 12.30
N SER A 153 27.08 -7.62 12.61
CA SER A 153 26.86 -8.98 12.13
C SER A 153 26.39 -9.86 13.28
N ILE A 154 25.18 -10.41 13.17
CA ILE A 154 24.61 -11.26 14.23
C ILE A 154 25.10 -12.70 14.00
N PRO A 155 25.92 -13.28 14.90
CA PRO A 155 26.25 -14.69 14.82
C PRO A 155 25.01 -15.53 15.18
N PHE A 156 24.67 -16.51 14.36
CA PHE A 156 23.56 -17.43 14.64
C PHE A 156 23.85 -18.85 14.17
N PHE A 157 23.14 -19.80 14.77
CA PHE A 157 23.18 -21.21 14.39
C PHE A 157 21.90 -21.64 13.68
N THR A 158 22.03 -22.32 12.56
CA THR A 158 20.90 -23.03 11.96
C THR A 158 20.60 -24.29 12.76
N THR A 159 19.39 -24.82 12.57
CA THR A 159 18.98 -26.09 13.16
C THR A 159 19.95 -27.23 12.87
N GLU A 160 20.53 -27.28 11.68
CA GLU A 160 21.45 -28.35 11.28
C GLU A 160 22.81 -28.20 11.98
N GLN A 161 23.31 -26.98 12.10
CA GLN A 161 24.58 -26.69 12.76
C GLN A 161 24.53 -26.99 14.26
N LEU A 162 23.39 -26.75 14.92
CA LEU A 162 23.22 -27.10 16.33
C LEU A 162 23.50 -28.58 16.59
N PHE A 163 23.17 -29.47 15.65
CA PHE A 163 23.35 -30.92 15.72
C PHE A 163 24.59 -31.44 14.97
N SER A 164 25.49 -30.57 14.50
CA SER A 164 26.74 -30.95 13.82
C SER A 164 27.90 -31.09 14.80
N ASP A 165 28.89 -31.93 14.51
CA ASP A 165 30.03 -32.14 15.44
C ASP A 165 30.91 -30.89 15.59
N GLU A 166 31.06 -30.11 14.51
CA GLU A 166 31.76 -28.82 14.50
C GLU A 166 30.75 -27.65 14.60
N ILE A 167 30.87 -26.86 15.68
CA ILE A 167 30.06 -25.66 15.89
C ILE A 167 30.79 -24.47 15.27
N THR A 168 30.30 -23.98 14.14
CA THR A 168 30.71 -22.68 13.59
C THR A 168 29.48 -21.78 13.46
N ALA A 169 29.51 -20.64 14.15
CA ALA A 169 28.42 -19.68 14.06
C ALA A 169 28.43 -19.10 12.64
N THR A 170 27.25 -19.03 12.03
CA THR A 170 27.08 -18.35 10.74
C THR A 170 26.90 -16.87 11.02
N PRO A 171 27.76 -15.97 10.51
CA PRO A 171 27.50 -14.54 10.60
C PRO A 171 26.33 -14.18 9.68
N SER A 172 25.43 -13.29 10.13
CA SER A 172 24.24 -12.85 9.38
C SER A 172 24.56 -12.41 7.96
N ASP A 173 25.71 -11.78 7.77
CA ASP A 173 26.09 -11.18 6.49
C ASP A 173 26.58 -12.22 5.48
N SER A 174 26.96 -13.41 5.96
CA SER A 174 27.33 -14.54 5.08
C SER A 174 26.12 -15.33 4.58
N CYS A 175 24.95 -15.17 5.22
CA CYS A 175 23.80 -16.00 4.94
C CYS A 175 22.47 -15.28 5.21
N ASN A 176 21.70 -15.04 4.15
CA ASN A 176 20.40 -14.35 4.21
C ASN A 176 19.29 -15.14 4.94
N LYS A 177 19.56 -16.31 5.54
CA LYS A 177 18.54 -17.12 6.23
C LYS A 177 17.88 -16.37 7.40
N LEU A 178 18.68 -15.70 8.23
CA LEU A 178 18.16 -14.92 9.35
C LEU A 178 17.35 -13.72 8.83
N GLU A 179 17.90 -12.98 7.87
CA GLU A 179 17.25 -11.81 7.28
C GLU A 179 15.92 -12.15 6.61
N ARG A 180 15.84 -13.28 5.89
CA ARG A 180 14.60 -13.78 5.28
C ARG A 180 13.55 -14.13 6.34
N LEU A 181 13.95 -14.74 7.45
CA LEU A 181 13.05 -15.10 8.53
C LEU A 181 12.49 -13.86 9.24
N VAL A 182 13.35 -12.89 9.55
CA VAL A 182 12.94 -11.62 10.17
C VAL A 182 12.01 -10.85 9.25
N THR A 183 12.33 -10.80 7.95
CA THR A 183 11.48 -10.17 6.93
C THR A 183 10.11 -10.84 6.86
N ASN A 184 10.04 -12.18 6.95
CA ASN A 184 8.76 -12.90 6.99
C ASN A 184 7.96 -12.58 8.26
N ASN A 185 8.61 -12.52 9.43
CA ASN A 185 7.95 -12.13 10.68
C ASN A 185 7.39 -10.71 10.59
N LEU A 186 8.15 -9.76 10.05
CA LEU A 186 7.70 -8.39 9.87
C LEU A 186 6.53 -8.30 8.85
N ALA A 187 6.57 -9.10 7.79
CA ALA A 187 5.46 -9.21 6.85
C ALA A 187 4.18 -9.75 7.52
N MET A 188 4.28 -10.78 8.38
CA MET A 188 3.14 -11.25 9.16
C MET A 188 2.61 -10.17 10.13
N LEU A 189 3.52 -9.43 10.77
CA LEU A 189 3.16 -8.32 11.66
C LEU A 189 2.41 -7.22 10.91
N SER A 190 2.81 -6.91 9.69
CA SER A 190 2.10 -5.94 8.85
C SER A 190 0.66 -6.37 8.54
N ILE A 191 0.43 -7.64 8.20
CA ILE A 191 -0.93 -8.18 7.95
C ILE A 191 -1.80 -8.04 9.21
N ILE A 192 -1.22 -8.25 10.39
CA ILE A 192 -1.94 -8.06 11.66
C ILE A 192 -2.26 -6.59 11.89
N TYR A 193 -1.33 -5.67 11.63
CA TYR A 193 -1.61 -4.24 11.73
C TYR A 193 -2.71 -3.79 10.77
N GLU A 194 -2.76 -4.36 9.57
CA GLU A 194 -3.85 -4.12 8.61
C GLU A 194 -5.19 -4.59 9.16
N LYS A 195 -5.27 -5.82 9.69
CA LYS A 195 -6.49 -6.38 10.31
C LYS A 195 -6.96 -5.58 11.54
N LEU A 196 -6.03 -4.96 12.27
CA LEU A 196 -6.31 -4.11 13.44
C LEU A 196 -6.52 -2.64 13.06
N GLU A 197 -6.60 -2.31 11.78
CA GLU A 197 -6.79 -0.94 11.24
C GLU A 197 -5.70 0.06 11.69
N MET A 198 -4.53 -0.44 12.07
CA MET A 198 -3.36 0.35 12.47
C MET A 198 -2.55 0.78 11.23
N HIS A 199 -3.15 1.65 10.41
CA HIS A 199 -2.63 1.99 9.08
C HIS A 199 -1.20 2.57 9.05
N GLU A 200 -0.81 3.36 10.06
CA GLU A 200 0.52 3.96 10.12
C GLU A 200 1.60 2.90 10.35
N LYS A 201 1.41 2.05 11.38
CA LYS A 201 2.31 0.93 11.66
C LYS A 201 2.37 -0.09 10.52
N PHE A 202 1.25 -0.31 9.85
CA PHE A 202 1.21 -1.12 8.64
C PHE A 202 2.16 -0.57 7.56
N ALA A 203 2.07 0.73 7.27
CA ALA A 203 2.91 1.36 6.26
C ALA A 203 4.40 1.32 6.63
N GLU A 204 4.74 1.58 7.89
CA GLU A 204 6.11 1.45 8.42
C GLU A 204 6.66 0.02 8.25
N CYS A 205 5.86 -0.99 8.60
CA CYS A 205 6.27 -2.39 8.46
C CYS A 205 6.44 -2.79 7.00
N GLN A 206 5.50 -2.42 6.13
CA GLN A 206 5.59 -2.73 4.71
C GLN A 206 6.80 -2.07 4.05
N HIS A 207 7.07 -0.81 4.37
CA HIS A 207 8.28 -0.12 3.91
C HIS A 207 9.54 -0.86 4.37
N GLY A 208 9.65 -1.17 5.66
CA GLY A 208 10.80 -1.91 6.19
C GLY A 208 10.93 -3.35 5.67
N VAL A 209 9.84 -3.99 5.25
CA VAL A 209 9.87 -5.28 4.52
C VAL A 209 10.47 -5.08 3.14
N LEU A 210 10.05 -4.05 2.40
CA LEU A 210 10.56 -3.76 1.07
C LEU A 210 12.05 -3.41 1.09
N GLU A 211 12.51 -2.63 2.06
CA GLU A 211 13.95 -2.32 2.22
C GLU A 211 14.78 -3.58 2.45
N ARG A 212 14.33 -4.47 3.34
CA ARG A 212 15.03 -5.74 3.59
C ARG A 212 15.00 -6.66 2.37
N GLN A 213 13.85 -6.74 1.69
CA GLN A 213 13.74 -7.53 0.45
C GLN A 213 14.65 -7.00 -0.66
N PHE A 214 14.87 -5.69 -0.70
CA PHE A 214 15.80 -5.05 -1.61
C PHE A 214 17.26 -5.44 -1.27
N ASP A 215 17.66 -5.46 0.00
CA ASP A 215 19.02 -5.88 0.36
C ASP A 215 19.30 -7.38 0.12
N ILE A 216 18.27 -8.23 0.15
CA ILE A 216 18.40 -9.71 0.07
C ILE A 216 18.50 -10.26 -1.37
N PHE A 217 18.40 -9.43 -2.42
CA PHE A 217 18.07 -9.80 -3.82
C PHE A 217 18.51 -11.18 -4.35
N GLY A 218 17.57 -11.81 -5.07
CA GLY A 218 17.77 -13.01 -5.89
C GLY A 218 16.89 -13.02 -7.15
N ASP A 219 15.55 -13.11 -7.02
CA ASP A 219 14.71 -13.51 -8.17
C ASP A 219 13.35 -12.77 -8.34
N GLU A 220 12.97 -11.81 -7.48
CA GLU A 220 11.60 -11.22 -7.45
C GLU A 220 11.53 -9.69 -7.69
N LEU A 221 12.47 -9.11 -8.43
CA LEU A 221 12.53 -7.67 -8.74
C LEU A 221 11.21 -7.08 -9.28
N PRO A 222 10.53 -7.70 -10.28
CA PRO A 222 9.26 -7.16 -10.77
C PRO A 222 8.14 -7.18 -9.72
N MET A 223 8.11 -8.22 -8.87
CA MET A 223 7.11 -8.32 -7.80
C MET A 223 7.37 -7.31 -6.68
N TRP A 224 8.64 -7.03 -6.38
CA TRP A 224 9.03 -5.96 -5.46
C TRP A 224 8.47 -4.62 -5.94
N ALA A 225 8.65 -4.29 -7.23
CA ALA A 225 8.17 -3.03 -7.79
C ALA A 225 6.65 -2.87 -7.66
N ILE A 226 5.89 -3.95 -7.92
CA ILE A 226 4.42 -3.94 -7.73
C ILE A 226 4.03 -3.75 -6.27
N LYS A 227 4.74 -4.38 -5.33
CA LYS A 227 4.49 -4.16 -3.89
C LYS A 227 4.79 -2.72 -3.48
N SER A 228 5.88 -2.12 -4.00
CA SER A 228 6.19 -0.70 -3.80
C SER A 228 5.08 0.22 -4.34
N SER A 229 4.60 -0.01 -5.55
CA SER A 229 3.50 0.78 -6.14
C SER A 229 2.18 0.65 -5.38
N LYS A 230 1.88 -0.54 -4.82
CA LYS A 230 0.72 -0.73 -3.95
C LYS A 230 0.85 0.06 -2.65
N LEU A 231 2.02 0.08 -2.04
CA LEU A 231 2.28 0.88 -0.84
C LEU A 231 2.18 2.38 -1.14
N ALA A 232 2.62 2.82 -2.33
CA ALA A 232 2.40 4.18 -2.79
C ALA A 232 0.91 4.56 -2.82
N CYS A 233 0.03 3.66 -3.31
CA CYS A 233 -1.42 3.89 -3.27
C CYS A 233 -1.96 4.08 -1.85
N VAL A 234 -1.41 3.36 -0.86
CA VAL A 234 -1.78 3.56 0.54
C VAL A 234 -1.33 4.94 1.05
N PHE A 235 -0.12 5.38 0.69
CA PHE A 235 0.35 6.72 1.02
C PHE A 235 -0.50 7.83 0.37
N MET A 236 -0.90 7.65 -0.90
CA MET A 236 -1.79 8.58 -1.61
C MET A 236 -3.14 8.73 -0.88
N ALA A 237 -3.75 7.63 -0.46
CA ALA A 237 -5.01 7.65 0.28
C ALA A 237 -4.92 8.37 1.63
N LYS A 238 -3.71 8.60 2.16
CA LYS A 238 -3.43 9.36 3.39
C LYS A 238 -2.88 10.76 3.13
N GLY A 239 -2.82 11.21 1.88
CA GLY A 239 -2.24 12.52 1.50
C GLY A 239 -0.71 12.62 1.65
N ARG A 240 -0.02 11.49 1.84
CA ARG A 240 1.45 11.41 1.99
C ARG A 240 2.12 11.34 0.61
N PHE A 241 2.00 12.42 -0.16
CA PHE A 241 2.40 12.45 -1.58
C PHE A 241 3.91 12.37 -1.81
N LYS A 242 4.74 12.78 -0.85
CA LYS A 242 6.21 12.65 -0.93
C LYS A 242 6.63 11.18 -0.90
N GLU A 243 6.12 10.41 0.05
CA GLU A 243 6.39 8.98 0.16
C GLU A 243 5.79 8.21 -1.02
N ALA A 244 4.58 8.55 -1.44
CA ALA A 244 3.95 7.94 -2.62
C ALA A 244 4.80 8.14 -3.88
N ARG A 245 5.29 9.37 -4.13
CA ARG A 245 6.15 9.70 -5.28
C ARG A 245 7.44 8.89 -5.24
N ASN A 246 8.10 8.84 -4.09
CA ASN A 246 9.35 8.09 -3.91
C ASN A 246 9.18 6.59 -4.19
N HIS A 247 8.10 5.98 -3.68
CA HIS A 247 7.82 4.56 -3.89
C HIS A 247 7.48 4.23 -5.36
N LEU A 248 6.75 5.11 -6.04
CA LEU A 248 6.47 4.94 -7.47
C LEU A 248 7.72 5.17 -8.33
N ALA A 249 8.57 6.12 -7.96
CA ALA A 249 9.85 6.37 -8.63
C ALA A 249 10.78 5.15 -8.50
N ALA A 250 10.90 4.58 -7.30
CA ALA A 250 11.66 3.36 -7.05
C ALA A 250 11.13 2.18 -7.88
N ALA A 251 9.80 1.98 -7.90
CA ALA A 251 9.17 0.93 -8.68
C ALA A 251 9.44 1.09 -10.18
N SER A 252 9.31 2.31 -10.72
CA SER A 252 9.60 2.62 -12.12
C SER A 252 11.07 2.35 -12.48
N GLN A 253 12.02 2.85 -11.69
CA GLN A 253 13.45 2.68 -11.96
C GLN A 253 13.84 1.20 -11.99
N ILE A 254 13.37 0.41 -11.02
CA ILE A 254 13.70 -1.01 -10.94
C ILE A 254 13.12 -1.79 -12.11
N LEU A 255 11.87 -1.52 -12.50
CA LEU A 255 11.27 -2.19 -13.66
C LEU A 255 11.95 -1.78 -14.97
N SER A 256 12.33 -0.51 -15.14
CA SER A 256 13.05 -0.05 -16.33
C SER A 256 14.43 -0.71 -16.45
N ARG A 257 15.19 -0.78 -15.35
CA ARG A 257 16.47 -1.51 -15.34
C ARG A 257 16.28 -3.00 -15.62
N TYR A 258 15.25 -3.62 -15.05
CA TYR A 258 14.95 -5.03 -15.31
C TYR A 258 14.58 -5.27 -16.79
N GLU A 259 13.76 -4.40 -17.38
CA GLU A 259 13.39 -4.45 -18.79
C GLU A 259 14.63 -4.33 -19.72
N GLU A 260 15.57 -3.44 -19.41
CA GLU A 260 16.83 -3.30 -20.14
C GLU A 260 17.70 -4.56 -20.04
N ILE A 261 17.84 -5.12 -18.83
CA ILE A 261 18.60 -6.34 -18.59
C ILE A 261 17.96 -7.51 -19.36
N SER A 262 16.64 -7.68 -19.29
CA SER A 262 15.92 -8.72 -20.02
C SER A 262 16.13 -8.60 -21.54
N LYS A 263 15.96 -7.40 -22.11
CA LYS A 263 16.20 -7.15 -23.55
C LYS A 263 17.64 -7.45 -23.97
N SER A 264 18.62 -7.15 -23.11
CA SER A 264 20.03 -7.46 -23.39
C SER A 264 20.31 -8.97 -23.44
N LEU A 265 19.70 -9.75 -22.53
CA LEU A 265 19.83 -11.21 -22.47
C LEU A 265 19.14 -11.90 -23.65
N GLU A 266 17.95 -11.42 -24.02
CA GLU A 266 17.12 -11.94 -25.12
C GLU A 266 17.75 -11.76 -26.51
N SER A 267 18.74 -10.86 -26.66
CA SER A 267 19.49 -10.74 -27.92
C SER A 267 20.33 -11.99 -28.28
N SER A 268 20.45 -12.96 -27.38
CA SER A 268 21.26 -14.18 -27.53
C SER A 268 20.45 -15.49 -27.65
N SER A 269 19.14 -15.48 -27.39
CA SER A 269 18.25 -16.65 -27.44
C SER A 269 16.85 -16.25 -27.86
N ASP A 270 16.15 -17.09 -28.65
CA ASP A 270 14.79 -16.83 -29.13
C ASP A 270 13.85 -16.42 -27.96
N PRO A 271 13.15 -15.27 -28.06
CA PRO A 271 12.36 -14.74 -26.95
C PRO A 271 11.14 -15.65 -26.70
N THR A 272 10.96 -16.09 -25.46
CA THR A 272 9.67 -16.67 -25.08
C THR A 272 8.67 -15.52 -24.89
N PRO A 273 7.58 -15.44 -25.68
CA PRO A 273 6.68 -14.29 -25.69
C PRO A 273 5.98 -14.02 -24.35
N LYS A 274 5.95 -15.02 -23.44
CA LYS A 274 5.29 -14.93 -22.14
C LYS A 274 6.04 -14.06 -21.11
N SER A 275 7.38 -14.06 -21.12
CA SER A 275 8.17 -13.31 -20.12
C SER A 275 8.14 -11.80 -20.40
N CYS A 276 8.32 -11.41 -21.66
CA CYS A 276 8.21 -10.02 -22.11
C CYS A 276 6.80 -9.44 -21.86
N LEU A 277 5.75 -10.23 -22.12
CA LEU A 277 4.36 -9.81 -21.85
C LEU A 277 4.10 -9.58 -20.35
N GLU A 278 4.68 -10.41 -19.48
CA GLU A 278 4.53 -10.23 -18.03
C GLU A 278 5.22 -8.95 -17.52
N ILE A 279 6.40 -8.62 -18.02
CA ILE A 279 7.11 -7.38 -17.68
C ILE A 279 6.32 -6.16 -18.17
N ASN A 280 5.83 -6.19 -19.41
CA ASN A 280 5.01 -5.12 -19.96
C ASN A 280 3.73 -4.91 -19.16
N ARG A 281 3.09 -5.99 -18.68
CA ARG A 281 1.96 -5.88 -17.75
C ARG A 281 2.35 -5.18 -16.47
N LYS A 282 3.48 -5.54 -15.84
CA LYS A 282 3.94 -4.88 -14.60
C LYS A 282 4.26 -3.40 -14.81
N LEU A 283 4.86 -3.04 -15.94
CA LEU A 283 5.10 -1.65 -16.32
C LEU A 283 3.79 -0.88 -16.49
N ALA A 284 2.78 -1.49 -17.09
CA ALA A 284 1.46 -0.89 -17.24
C ALA A 284 0.74 -0.73 -15.89
N ASP A 285 0.86 -1.71 -14.99
CA ASP A 285 0.34 -1.63 -13.61
C ASP A 285 0.96 -0.44 -12.84
N VAL A 286 2.29 -0.25 -12.93
CA VAL A 286 2.97 0.89 -12.29
C VAL A 286 2.60 2.21 -12.96
N ALA A 287 2.48 2.25 -14.29
CA ALA A 287 2.01 3.43 -15.01
C ALA A 287 0.60 3.83 -14.56
N ASN A 288 -0.32 2.88 -14.38
CA ASN A 288 -1.66 3.12 -13.82
C ASN A 288 -1.59 3.73 -12.41
N CYS A 289 -0.61 3.34 -11.59
CA CYS A 289 -0.44 3.94 -10.27
C CYS A 289 0.05 5.40 -10.36
N TRP A 290 0.89 5.74 -11.33
CA TRP A 290 1.25 7.13 -11.63
C TRP A 290 0.07 7.97 -12.13
N VAL A 291 -0.82 7.39 -12.94
CA VAL A 291 -2.06 8.06 -13.36
C VAL A 291 -2.92 8.38 -12.13
N LYS A 292 -3.12 7.40 -11.25
CA LYS A 292 -3.83 7.59 -9.97
C LYS A 292 -3.17 8.65 -9.09
N TYR A 293 -1.85 8.72 -9.07
CA TYR A 293 -1.10 9.76 -8.37
C TYR A 293 -1.48 11.15 -8.87
N GLY A 294 -1.40 11.37 -10.18
CA GLY A 294 -1.78 12.64 -10.79
C GLY A 294 -3.23 13.03 -10.48
N LEU A 295 -4.18 12.11 -10.72
CA LEU A 295 -5.61 12.35 -10.47
C LEU A 295 -5.91 12.65 -8.99
N THR A 296 -5.30 11.90 -8.07
CA THR A 296 -5.50 12.09 -6.63
C THR A 296 -4.91 13.41 -6.16
N LEU A 297 -3.74 13.79 -6.67
CA LEU A 297 -3.12 15.07 -6.34
C LEU A 297 -3.94 16.24 -6.88
N PHE A 298 -4.45 16.15 -8.11
CA PHE A 298 -5.38 17.13 -8.67
C PHE A 298 -6.66 17.27 -7.84
N SER A 299 -7.29 16.14 -7.50
CA SER A 299 -8.52 16.09 -6.72
C SER A 299 -8.34 16.71 -5.34
N THR A 300 -7.28 16.31 -4.63
CA THR A 300 -6.95 16.81 -3.29
C THR A 300 -6.65 18.31 -3.32
N SER A 301 -5.87 18.76 -4.30
CA SER A 301 -5.53 20.18 -4.45
C SER A 301 -6.77 21.03 -4.78
N LYS A 302 -7.63 20.54 -5.70
CA LYS A 302 -8.89 21.20 -6.04
C LYS A 302 -9.80 21.31 -4.83
N MET A 303 -9.92 20.25 -4.04
CA MET A 303 -10.73 20.24 -2.83
C MET A 303 -10.20 21.24 -1.79
N ASN A 304 -8.87 21.35 -1.65
CA ASN A 304 -8.25 22.34 -0.78
C ASN A 304 -8.58 23.79 -1.22
N VAL A 305 -8.42 24.09 -2.52
CA VAL A 305 -8.79 25.40 -3.10
C VAL A 305 -10.27 25.73 -2.86
N LEU A 306 -11.16 24.76 -3.12
CA LEU A 306 -12.61 24.95 -2.90
C LEU A 306 -12.94 25.16 -1.42
N GLN A 307 -12.26 24.47 -0.51
CA GLN A 307 -12.47 24.64 0.92
C GLN A 307 -12.09 26.05 1.37
N HIS A 308 -10.97 26.60 0.89
CA HIS A 308 -10.58 27.98 1.16
C HIS A 308 -11.62 28.98 0.62
N LEU A 309 -12.07 28.82 -0.62
CA LEU A 309 -13.11 29.67 -1.22
C LEU A 309 -14.45 29.61 -0.47
N CYS A 310 -14.85 28.44 0.02
CA CYS A 310 -16.10 28.26 0.79
C CYS A 310 -16.02 28.89 2.19
N HIS A 311 -14.87 28.83 2.87
CA HIS A 311 -14.68 29.50 4.16
C HIS A 311 -14.68 31.02 3.99
N ASP A 312 -13.97 31.52 2.97
CA ASP A 312 -13.93 32.95 2.64
C ASP A 312 -15.31 33.48 2.23
N SER A 313 -16.07 32.70 1.46
CA SER A 313 -17.44 33.09 1.10
C SER A 313 -18.39 33.03 2.27
N THR A 314 -18.20 32.18 3.29
CA THR A 314 -19.01 32.20 4.51
C THR A 314 -18.70 33.45 5.37
N GLU A 315 -17.44 33.86 5.45
CA GLU A 315 -17.01 35.09 6.13
C GLU A 315 -17.41 36.36 5.36
N MET A 316 -17.47 36.28 4.03
CA MET A 316 -17.96 37.34 3.15
C MET A 316 -19.49 37.44 3.18
N LEU A 317 -20.21 36.32 3.18
CA LEU A 317 -21.68 36.27 3.28
C LEU A 317 -22.16 36.75 4.65
N THR A 318 -21.44 36.47 5.74
CA THR A 318 -21.75 37.02 7.07
C THR A 318 -21.56 38.54 7.12
N LYS A 319 -20.53 39.09 6.46
CA LYS A 319 -20.36 40.56 6.29
C LYS A 319 -21.38 41.19 5.34
N LEU A 320 -21.87 40.46 4.35
CA LEU A 320 -22.90 40.91 3.40
C LEU A 320 -24.32 40.87 3.98
N TRP A 321 -24.57 40.00 4.97
CA TRP A 321 -25.84 39.90 5.69
C TRP A 321 -25.96 40.79 6.91
N ASP A 322 -24.93 41.56 7.27
CA ASP A 322 -25.07 42.66 8.20
C ASP A 322 -25.95 43.75 7.54
N PRO A 323 -27.17 44.00 8.05
CA PRO A 323 -28.11 44.87 7.36
C PRO A 323 -27.60 46.33 7.34
N PRO A 324 -27.72 47.07 6.22
CA PRO A 324 -27.17 48.41 6.06
C PRO A 324 -27.92 49.51 6.85
N PHE A 325 -28.88 49.13 7.69
CA PHE A 325 -29.71 50.03 8.48
C PHE A 325 -29.70 49.64 9.97
N ARG A 326 -28.51 49.58 10.59
CA ARG A 326 -28.45 49.75 12.04
C ARG A 326 -28.57 51.24 12.33
N ASN A 327 -29.79 51.70 12.63
CA ASN A 327 -30.04 53.07 13.08
C ASN A 327 -29.16 53.35 14.32
N PRO A 328 -28.43 54.48 14.40
CA PRO A 328 -27.53 54.78 15.52
C PRO A 328 -28.27 55.15 16.82
N LYS A 329 -29.54 54.73 16.99
CA LYS A 329 -30.38 55.04 18.15
C LYS A 329 -30.79 53.82 18.98
N THR A 330 -30.34 52.62 18.63
CA THR A 330 -30.56 51.42 19.46
C THR A 330 -29.28 50.89 20.13
N ALA A 331 -28.13 51.54 19.93
CA ALA A 331 -26.87 51.15 20.57
C ALA A 331 -26.79 51.50 22.07
N GLU A 332 -27.74 52.27 22.62
CA GLU A 332 -27.70 52.67 24.04
C GLU A 332 -28.68 51.89 24.94
N THR A 333 -29.50 50.99 24.40
CA THR A 333 -30.49 50.22 25.20
C THR A 333 -30.23 48.72 25.25
N GLU A 334 -29.24 48.20 24.51
CA GLU A 334 -28.85 46.78 24.53
C GLU A 334 -27.57 46.51 25.34
N ALA A 335 -27.09 47.48 26.13
CA ALA A 335 -25.94 47.30 27.02
C ALA A 335 -26.31 46.86 28.45
N ILE A 336 -27.58 46.51 28.72
CA ILE A 336 -28.06 46.25 30.10
C ILE A 336 -28.61 44.84 30.32
N ASP A 337 -28.92 44.03 29.30
CA ASP A 337 -29.58 42.72 29.52
C ASP A 337 -28.72 41.45 29.30
N ASP A 338 -27.45 41.57 28.90
CA ASP A 338 -26.52 40.42 28.79
C ASP A 338 -25.77 40.14 30.11
N LYS A 339 -26.50 40.03 31.22
CA LYS A 339 -25.97 39.50 32.50
C LYS A 339 -26.75 38.33 33.09
N HIS A 340 -27.73 37.80 32.38
CA HIS A 340 -28.50 36.64 32.86
C HIS A 340 -28.69 35.57 31.78
N ASP A 341 -27.59 35.08 31.20
CA ASP A 341 -27.63 33.72 30.58
C ASP A 341 -26.31 32.93 30.72
N ALA A 342 -25.53 33.26 31.76
CA ALA A 342 -24.39 32.45 32.19
C ALA A 342 -24.81 31.45 33.27
N LEU A 343 -25.82 30.61 33.02
CA LEU A 343 -26.23 29.56 34.00
C LEU A 343 -27.11 28.45 33.41
N ARG A 344 -26.88 28.01 32.16
CA ARG A 344 -27.48 26.74 31.69
C ARG A 344 -26.77 26.07 30.52
N ASP A 345 -25.50 25.70 30.72
CA ASP A 345 -24.93 24.55 30.02
C ASP A 345 -23.78 23.92 30.81
N SER A 346 -24.11 23.43 32.00
CA SER A 346 -23.27 22.54 32.80
C SER A 346 -23.90 21.16 32.81
N MET A 347 -23.83 20.43 31.70
CA MET A 347 -23.92 18.96 31.66
C MET A 347 -23.63 18.43 30.24
N LYS A 348 -22.34 18.28 29.91
CA LYS A 348 -21.71 17.18 29.15
C LYS A 348 -20.27 17.54 28.80
N SER A 349 -19.43 17.59 29.83
CA SER A 349 -18.01 17.30 29.68
C SER A 349 -17.67 16.21 30.68
N GLN A 350 -17.47 15.00 30.18
CA GLN A 350 -16.81 13.93 30.90
C GLN A 350 -15.70 13.40 30.00
N ARG A 351 -14.57 14.11 30.04
CA ARG A 351 -13.25 13.52 29.85
C ARG A 351 -12.41 13.89 31.06
N THR A 352 -11.99 12.82 31.75
CA THR A 352 -10.67 12.61 32.38
C THR A 352 -10.14 13.61 33.41
N LEU A 353 -9.91 13.11 34.63
CA LEU A 353 -8.60 13.22 35.30
C LEU A 353 -8.47 12.21 36.46
N SER A 354 -7.45 11.36 36.41
CA SER A 354 -6.53 11.19 37.56
C SER A 354 -5.20 10.64 37.04
N SER A 355 -4.19 11.49 37.15
CA SER A 355 -2.77 11.24 37.05
C SER A 355 -2.26 10.54 38.32
N ILE A 356 -1.17 9.77 38.17
CA ILE A 356 0.04 9.87 39.01
C ILE A 356 1.25 9.59 38.08
N ASP A 357 1.88 10.66 37.59
CA ASP A 357 3.31 11.08 37.70
C ASP A 357 4.40 10.01 37.92
N GLU A 358 5.65 10.12 37.44
CA GLU A 358 6.38 11.16 36.69
C GLU A 358 7.77 10.61 36.25
N ASN A 359 8.41 11.35 35.34
CA ASN A 359 9.85 11.43 35.00
C ASN A 359 10.40 10.57 33.86
N GLU A 360 10.47 11.16 32.65
CA GLU A 360 11.76 11.65 32.12
C GLU A 360 11.53 12.76 31.07
N SER A 361 12.57 13.56 30.89
CA SER A 361 12.56 15.00 30.59
C SER A 361 12.12 15.43 29.20
N SER A 362 11.46 16.58 29.19
CA SER A 362 11.09 17.44 28.07
C SER A 362 12.25 17.83 27.14
N ALA A 363 12.12 17.48 25.87
CA ALA A 363 12.53 18.32 24.75
C ALA A 363 11.37 18.39 23.75
N SER A 364 10.89 19.61 23.52
CA SER A 364 9.88 19.94 22.53
C SER A 364 10.49 19.76 21.14
N ASP A 365 10.29 18.60 20.55
CA ASP A 365 10.43 18.42 19.12
C ASP A 365 9.05 18.16 18.51
N CYS A 366 8.68 19.03 17.55
CA CYS A 366 7.60 18.77 16.61
C CYS A 366 8.06 17.65 15.67
N HIS A 367 8.09 16.42 16.17
CA HIS A 367 8.43 15.27 15.35
C HIS A 367 7.18 14.87 14.55
N SER A 368 7.02 15.47 13.36
CA SER A 368 6.35 14.74 12.29
C SER A 368 7.05 13.37 12.16
N PRO A 369 6.30 12.26 12.07
CA PRO A 369 6.92 10.94 11.94
C PRO A 369 7.90 10.94 10.76
N PRO A 370 9.02 10.20 10.87
CA PRO A 370 10.04 10.17 9.83
C PRO A 370 9.42 9.76 8.49
N LEU A 371 9.85 10.42 7.41
CA LEU A 371 9.41 10.08 6.07
C LEU A 371 9.94 8.69 5.71
N LEU A 372 9.08 7.85 5.16
CA LEU A 372 9.43 6.52 4.70
C LEU A 372 9.90 6.62 3.25
N LEU A 373 11.20 6.74 3.03
CA LEU A 373 11.82 6.97 1.72
C LEU A 373 12.96 5.98 1.47
N PHE A 374 13.12 5.54 0.23
CA PHE A 374 14.24 4.68 -0.16
C PHE A 374 15.52 5.52 -0.39
N GLU A 375 16.23 5.86 0.68
CA GLU A 375 17.44 6.72 0.62
C GLU A 375 18.59 6.12 -0.19
N LYS A 376 18.65 4.80 -0.30
CA LYS A 376 19.69 4.07 -1.06
C LYS A 376 19.53 4.19 -2.58
N LEU A 377 18.38 4.65 -3.07
CA LEU A 377 18.07 4.75 -4.49
C LEU A 377 18.19 6.20 -4.96
N GLU A 378 18.89 6.41 -6.07
CA GLU A 378 18.94 7.71 -6.75
C GLU A 378 17.72 7.84 -7.67
N LEU A 379 16.72 8.62 -7.25
CA LEU A 379 15.40 8.68 -7.87
C LEU A 379 15.05 10.04 -8.50
N SER A 380 16.00 10.97 -8.55
CA SER A 380 15.83 12.34 -9.06
C SER A 380 15.20 12.39 -10.46
N GLU A 381 15.61 11.50 -11.37
CA GLU A 381 15.08 11.41 -12.74
C GLU A 381 13.55 11.29 -12.80
N TYR A 382 12.94 10.58 -11.85
CA TYR A 382 11.49 10.39 -11.79
C TYR A 382 10.81 11.39 -10.84
N GLU A 383 11.48 11.80 -9.77
CA GLU A 383 10.90 12.69 -8.75
C GLU A 383 10.83 14.15 -9.20
N ASP A 384 11.84 14.65 -9.91
CA ASP A 384 11.93 16.06 -10.30
C ASP A 384 10.85 16.45 -11.33
N GLY A 385 10.35 15.47 -12.08
CA GLY A 385 9.34 15.66 -13.11
C GLY A 385 7.90 15.77 -12.60
N VAL A 386 7.65 15.70 -11.28
CA VAL A 386 6.28 15.73 -10.73
C VAL A 386 6.23 16.35 -9.32
N PRO A 387 5.30 17.27 -9.05
CA PRO A 387 5.15 17.88 -7.73
C PRO A 387 4.73 16.83 -6.68
N ALA A 388 5.22 17.00 -5.45
CA ALA A 388 4.78 16.24 -4.27
C ALA A 388 3.96 17.08 -3.28
N SER A 389 3.89 18.39 -3.47
CA SER A 389 2.98 19.29 -2.75
C SER A 389 1.68 19.45 -3.51
N LEU A 390 0.64 19.92 -2.82
CA LEU A 390 -0.59 20.37 -3.47
C LEU A 390 -0.27 21.48 -4.47
N ILE A 391 -1.02 21.50 -5.57
CA ILE A 391 -0.86 22.47 -6.64
C ILE A 391 -1.88 23.59 -6.47
N ASP A 392 -1.46 24.83 -6.70
CA ASP A 392 -2.35 26.00 -6.62
C ASP A 392 -2.28 26.87 -7.88
N SER A 393 -1.30 26.65 -8.75
CA SER A 393 -1.07 27.45 -9.96
C SER A 393 -1.40 26.73 -11.26
N THR A 394 -1.71 27.52 -12.29
CA THR A 394 -1.89 27.07 -13.68
C THR A 394 -0.68 26.31 -14.21
N GLU A 395 0.53 26.80 -13.92
CA GLU A 395 1.77 26.19 -14.42
C GLU A 395 2.03 24.82 -13.79
N GLU A 396 1.87 24.69 -12.47
CA GLU A 396 1.99 23.40 -11.78
C GLU A 396 0.93 22.40 -12.28
N ALA A 397 -0.29 22.86 -12.53
CA ALA A 397 -1.34 22.04 -13.11
C ALA A 397 -0.95 21.53 -14.51
N ARG A 398 -0.34 22.36 -15.36
CA ARG A 398 0.14 21.94 -16.69
C ARG A 398 1.29 20.93 -16.60
N ILE A 399 2.23 21.13 -15.67
CA ILE A 399 3.33 20.17 -15.42
C ILE A 399 2.75 18.82 -14.98
N LEU A 400 1.86 18.82 -13.98
CA LEU A 400 1.22 17.59 -13.50
C LEU A 400 0.37 16.92 -14.58
N PHE A 401 -0.34 17.70 -15.40
CA PHE A 401 -1.10 17.19 -16.53
C PHE A 401 -0.19 16.50 -17.54
N HIS A 402 0.91 17.13 -17.93
CA HIS A 402 1.86 16.55 -18.89
C HIS A 402 2.47 15.25 -18.38
N HIS A 403 2.86 15.23 -17.10
CA HIS A 403 3.38 14.04 -16.45
C HIS A 403 2.34 12.90 -16.45
N THR A 404 1.14 13.17 -15.95
CA THR A 404 0.04 12.18 -15.85
C THR A 404 -0.37 11.66 -17.23
N HIS A 405 -0.46 12.55 -18.21
CA HIS A 405 -0.80 12.20 -19.60
C HIS A 405 0.27 11.32 -20.26
N THR A 406 1.55 11.51 -19.93
CA THR A 406 2.63 10.64 -20.42
C THR A 406 2.47 9.22 -19.90
N TRP A 407 2.10 9.05 -18.63
CA TRP A 407 1.80 7.72 -18.07
C TRP A 407 0.52 7.12 -18.64
N LEU A 408 -0.54 7.91 -18.87
CA LEU A 408 -1.74 7.44 -19.58
C LEU A 408 -1.40 6.89 -20.97
N LYS A 409 -0.52 7.56 -21.73
CA LYS A 409 -0.05 7.03 -23.02
C LYS A 409 0.63 5.68 -22.84
N ARG A 410 1.47 5.51 -21.81
CA ARG A 410 2.15 4.24 -21.53
C ARG A 410 1.16 3.12 -21.17
N VAL A 411 0.13 3.43 -20.39
CA VAL A 411 -0.97 2.49 -20.06
C VAL A 411 -1.68 2.03 -21.34
N LYS A 412 -2.03 2.96 -22.23
CA LYS A 412 -2.72 2.66 -23.51
C LYS A 412 -1.90 1.82 -24.49
N LEU A 413 -0.57 1.76 -24.36
CA LEU A 413 0.26 0.89 -25.19
C LEU A 413 0.06 -0.59 -24.85
N PHE A 414 -0.28 -0.91 -23.61
CA PHE A 414 -0.48 -2.29 -23.15
C PHE A 414 -1.96 -2.67 -23.08
N TYR A 415 -2.79 -1.85 -22.41
CA TYR A 415 -4.22 -2.12 -22.32
C TYR A 415 -4.92 -1.62 -23.57
N THR A 416 -4.98 -2.47 -24.59
CA THR A 416 -5.69 -2.19 -25.83
C THR A 416 -7.14 -2.65 -25.74
N LEU A 417 -8.00 -2.04 -26.55
CA LEU A 417 -9.40 -2.42 -26.65
C LEU A 417 -9.63 -3.90 -27.02
N GLN A 418 -8.71 -4.50 -27.77
CA GLN A 418 -8.82 -5.89 -28.25
C GLN A 418 -8.53 -6.91 -27.16
N GLU A 419 -7.47 -6.67 -26.37
CA GLU A 419 -7.02 -7.62 -25.35
C GLU A 419 -7.62 -7.32 -23.98
N HIS A 420 -7.81 -6.03 -23.65
CA HIS A 420 -8.17 -5.53 -22.33
C HIS A 420 -9.23 -4.40 -22.43
N PRO A 421 -10.45 -4.70 -22.90
CA PRO A 421 -11.44 -3.68 -23.22
C PRO A 421 -11.89 -2.85 -22.01
N MET A 422 -12.03 -3.45 -20.84
CA MET A 422 -12.47 -2.74 -19.63
C MET A 422 -11.38 -1.80 -19.10
N GLU A 423 -10.13 -2.25 -19.09
CA GLU A 423 -8.97 -1.44 -18.70
C GLU A 423 -8.75 -0.30 -19.69
N TYR A 424 -8.96 -0.54 -20.99
CA TYR A 424 -8.93 0.51 -22.01
C TYR A 424 -10.01 1.58 -21.76
N VAL A 425 -11.26 1.17 -21.51
CA VAL A 425 -12.35 2.08 -21.15
C VAL A 425 -11.97 2.92 -19.92
N ASN A 426 -11.51 2.29 -18.84
CA ASN A 426 -11.10 2.97 -17.62
C ASN A 426 -9.98 3.99 -17.88
N THR A 427 -9.01 3.65 -18.73
CA THR A 427 -7.91 4.55 -19.10
C THR A 427 -8.42 5.80 -19.85
N ILE A 428 -9.44 5.65 -20.69
CA ILE A 428 -10.07 6.80 -21.36
C ILE A 428 -10.92 7.62 -20.38
N MET A 429 -11.60 6.97 -19.42
CA MET A 429 -12.32 7.70 -18.35
C MET A 429 -11.35 8.49 -17.47
N ASP A 430 -10.20 7.91 -17.10
CA ASP A 430 -9.12 8.60 -16.37
C ASP A 430 -8.57 9.79 -17.16
N LEU A 431 -8.44 9.67 -18.49
CA LEU A 431 -8.05 10.78 -19.37
C LEU A 431 -9.09 11.91 -19.37
N ASN A 432 -10.38 11.58 -19.36
CA ASN A 432 -11.45 12.57 -19.31
C ASN A 432 -11.49 13.31 -17.98
N GLU A 433 -11.28 12.59 -16.89
CA GLU A 433 -11.14 13.15 -15.56
C GLU A 433 -9.91 14.08 -15.47
N LEU A 434 -8.79 13.68 -16.09
CA LEU A 434 -7.59 14.51 -16.18
C LEU A 434 -7.84 15.83 -16.94
N TYR A 435 -8.56 15.80 -18.07
CA TYR A 435 -8.96 17.02 -18.78
C TYR A 435 -9.89 17.89 -17.94
N ARG A 436 -10.81 17.30 -17.17
CA ARG A 436 -11.70 18.04 -16.26
C ARG A 436 -10.90 18.79 -15.19
N TYR A 437 -9.85 18.19 -14.64
CA TYR A 437 -8.98 18.89 -13.70
C TYR A 437 -8.18 20.01 -14.36
N LEU A 438 -7.58 19.78 -15.54
CA LEU A 438 -6.85 20.84 -16.23
C LEU A 438 -7.75 22.04 -16.53
N ALA A 439 -8.96 21.82 -17.04
CA ALA A 439 -9.91 22.88 -17.34
C ALA A 439 -10.30 23.72 -16.11
N PHE A 440 -10.26 23.13 -14.91
CA PHE A 440 -10.52 23.87 -13.66
C PHE A 440 -9.40 24.86 -13.33
N TYR A 441 -8.13 24.50 -13.57
CA TYR A 441 -7.00 25.36 -13.26
C TYR A 441 -6.70 26.39 -14.36
N GLU A 442 -7.11 26.17 -15.60
CA GLU A 442 -6.93 27.15 -16.68
C GLU A 442 -7.66 28.47 -16.36
N GLU A 443 -6.98 29.61 -16.46
CA GLU A 443 -7.55 30.93 -16.14
C GLU A 443 -8.35 31.54 -17.31
N ASP A 444 -7.90 31.28 -18.54
CA ASP A 444 -8.47 31.87 -19.75
C ASP A 444 -9.68 31.06 -20.28
N ILE A 445 -10.74 31.76 -20.67
CA ILE A 445 -12.00 31.13 -21.12
C ILE A 445 -11.80 30.37 -22.43
N GLU A 446 -10.93 30.84 -23.33
CA GLU A 446 -10.62 30.12 -24.58
C GLU A 446 -9.86 28.82 -24.29
N SER A 447 -8.89 28.89 -23.38
CA SER A 447 -8.11 27.73 -22.93
C SER A 447 -8.99 26.70 -22.23
N GLN A 448 -9.87 27.12 -21.30
CA GLN A 448 -10.89 26.27 -20.68
C GLN A 448 -11.76 25.57 -21.74
N TYR A 449 -12.27 26.34 -22.71
CA TYR A 449 -13.12 25.80 -23.77
C TYR A 449 -12.39 24.79 -24.65
N ALA A 450 -11.13 25.06 -25.00
CA ALA A 450 -10.29 24.15 -25.79
C ALA A 450 -10.07 22.81 -25.06
N VAL A 451 -9.80 22.83 -23.76
CA VAL A 451 -9.65 21.62 -22.95
C VAL A 451 -10.97 20.84 -22.86
N HIS A 452 -12.10 21.51 -22.62
CA HIS A 452 -13.41 20.86 -22.62
C HIS A 452 -13.77 20.26 -23.98
N LYS A 453 -13.38 20.89 -25.08
CA LYS A 453 -13.55 20.34 -26.42
C LYS A 453 -12.76 19.04 -26.60
N LEU A 454 -11.49 19.00 -26.15
CA LEU A 454 -10.69 17.76 -26.16
C LEU A 454 -11.32 16.65 -25.31
N ARG A 455 -11.91 16.99 -24.15
CA ARG A 455 -12.68 16.05 -23.31
C ARG A 455 -13.91 15.51 -24.07
N ALA A 456 -14.67 16.36 -24.74
CA ALA A 456 -15.82 15.94 -25.55
C ALA A 456 -15.39 14.99 -26.68
N ASP A 457 -14.36 15.35 -27.45
CA ASP A 457 -13.86 14.56 -28.59
C ASP A 457 -13.40 13.15 -28.13
N ALA A 458 -12.75 13.06 -26.96
CA ALA A 458 -12.32 11.78 -26.38
C ALA A 458 -13.51 10.89 -25.97
N LEU A 459 -14.54 11.45 -25.35
CA LEU A 459 -15.76 10.72 -24.97
C LEU A 459 -16.58 10.28 -26.18
N GLU A 460 -16.70 11.15 -27.20
CA GLU A 460 -17.40 10.82 -28.45
C GLU A 460 -16.69 9.67 -29.18
N THR A 461 -15.35 9.71 -29.23
CA THR A 461 -14.55 8.62 -29.80
C THR A 461 -14.79 7.30 -29.06
N LEU A 462 -14.80 7.33 -27.72
CA LEU A 462 -15.09 6.12 -26.92
C LEU A 462 -16.52 5.62 -27.15
N SER A 463 -17.50 6.51 -27.19
CA SER A 463 -18.91 6.17 -27.45
C SER A 463 -19.08 5.51 -28.82
N ALA A 464 -18.44 6.05 -29.86
CA ALA A 464 -18.48 5.46 -31.21
C ALA A 464 -17.89 4.05 -31.22
N VAL A 465 -16.73 3.86 -30.59
CA VAL A 465 -16.05 2.56 -30.50
C VAL A 465 -16.90 1.53 -29.73
N LEU A 466 -17.50 1.91 -28.61
CA LEU A 466 -18.34 1.00 -27.82
C LEU A 466 -19.66 0.66 -28.50
N ARG A 467 -20.18 1.50 -29.38
CA ARG A 467 -21.36 1.17 -30.20
C ARG A 467 -21.07 0.09 -31.24
N GLU A 468 -19.84 0.03 -31.75
CA GLU A 468 -19.42 -0.99 -32.71
C GLU A 468 -19.19 -2.36 -32.03
N ILE A 469 -18.92 -2.37 -30.72
CA ILE A 469 -18.63 -3.57 -29.93
C ILE A 469 -19.85 -3.94 -29.08
N THR A 470 -20.55 -5.04 -29.42
CA THR A 470 -21.62 -5.68 -28.62
C THR A 470 -22.23 -4.80 -27.50
N PRO A 471 -23.20 -3.92 -27.82
CA PRO A 471 -23.66 -2.84 -26.94
C PRO A 471 -24.18 -3.29 -25.57
N GLN A 472 -24.72 -4.51 -25.49
CA GLN A 472 -25.34 -5.05 -24.28
C GLN A 472 -24.36 -5.20 -23.11
N CYS A 473 -23.07 -5.47 -23.39
CA CYS A 473 -22.06 -5.65 -22.34
C CYS A 473 -21.58 -4.32 -21.71
N TYR A 474 -21.79 -3.20 -22.41
CA TYR A 474 -21.28 -1.88 -22.01
C TYR A 474 -22.37 -0.88 -21.64
N MET A 475 -23.62 -1.32 -21.47
CA MET A 475 -24.75 -0.42 -21.18
C MET A 475 -24.49 0.53 -20.01
N ALA A 476 -23.94 0.03 -18.90
CA ALA A 476 -23.60 0.87 -17.74
C ALA A 476 -22.55 1.93 -18.08
N VAL A 477 -21.49 1.53 -18.80
CA VAL A 477 -20.42 2.43 -19.27
C VAL A 477 -20.98 3.46 -20.25
N SER A 478 -21.86 3.07 -21.15
CA SER A 478 -22.52 3.97 -22.10
C SER A 478 -23.34 5.04 -21.40
N VAL A 479 -24.12 4.67 -20.36
CA VAL A 479 -24.86 5.63 -19.53
C VAL A 479 -23.91 6.61 -18.83
N GLU A 480 -22.78 6.13 -18.33
CA GLU A 480 -21.77 6.99 -17.71
C GLU A 480 -21.14 7.97 -18.71
N ILE A 481 -20.76 7.50 -19.90
CA ILE A 481 -20.22 8.35 -20.97
C ILE A 481 -21.22 9.43 -21.37
N LEU A 482 -22.51 9.10 -21.44
CA LEU A 482 -23.56 10.07 -21.77
C LEU A 482 -23.73 11.15 -20.69
N ARG A 483 -23.68 10.74 -19.42
CA ARG A 483 -23.68 11.68 -18.29
C ARG A 483 -22.48 12.63 -18.38
N GLU A 484 -21.29 12.09 -18.62
CA GLU A 484 -20.05 12.86 -18.76
C GLU A 484 -20.11 13.82 -19.98
N LEU A 485 -20.62 13.35 -21.12
CA LEU A 485 -20.84 14.20 -22.30
C LEU A 485 -21.82 15.35 -21.99
N ALA A 486 -22.92 15.06 -21.31
CA ALA A 486 -23.89 16.09 -20.92
C ALA A 486 -23.24 17.17 -20.04
N GLU A 487 -22.42 16.75 -19.06
CA GLU A 487 -21.67 17.65 -18.19
C GLU A 487 -20.72 18.54 -18.98
N VAL A 488 -19.94 17.97 -19.90
CA VAL A 488 -19.02 18.74 -20.76
C VAL A 488 -19.77 19.75 -21.60
N GLN A 489 -20.91 19.38 -22.19
CA GLN A 489 -21.72 20.31 -22.98
C GLN A 489 -22.31 21.44 -22.13
N MET A 490 -22.71 21.16 -20.89
CA MET A 490 -23.17 22.18 -19.94
C MET A 490 -22.04 23.16 -19.57
N GLU A 491 -20.83 22.67 -19.31
CA GLU A 491 -19.67 23.53 -19.02
C GLU A 491 -19.29 24.40 -20.22
N MET A 492 -19.21 23.81 -21.42
CA MET A 492 -18.94 24.54 -22.66
C MET A 492 -20.00 25.61 -22.95
N MET A 493 -21.27 25.31 -22.68
CA MET A 493 -22.37 26.28 -22.75
C MET A 493 -22.16 27.42 -21.75
N GLY A 494 -21.84 27.11 -20.50
CA GLY A 494 -21.55 28.10 -19.46
C GLY A 494 -20.39 29.03 -19.84
N LEU A 495 -19.33 28.48 -20.44
CA LEU A 495 -18.20 29.26 -20.97
C LEU A 495 -18.62 30.19 -22.09
N ASN A 496 -19.39 29.69 -23.07
CA ASN A 496 -19.90 30.52 -24.17
C ASN A 496 -20.78 31.66 -23.66
N LEU A 497 -21.64 31.40 -22.66
CA LEU A 497 -22.42 32.46 -22.01
C LEU A 497 -21.52 33.49 -21.32
N ARG A 498 -20.49 33.05 -20.57
CA ARG A 498 -19.50 33.96 -19.95
C ARG A 498 -18.81 34.84 -20.99
N LYS A 499 -18.40 34.28 -22.14
CA LYS A 499 -17.83 35.06 -23.26
C LYS A 499 -18.80 36.13 -23.76
N ILE A 500 -20.07 35.76 -23.95
CA ILE A 500 -21.12 36.68 -24.42
C ILE A 500 -21.33 37.82 -23.42
N TYR A 501 -21.35 37.55 -22.11
CA TYR A 501 -21.51 38.58 -21.07
C TYR A 501 -20.27 39.49 -20.95
N ALA A 502 -19.06 38.93 -21.02
CA ALA A 502 -17.83 39.72 -21.05
C ALA A 502 -17.78 40.65 -22.29
N ALA A 503 -18.26 40.18 -23.44
CA ALA A 503 -18.37 41.00 -24.64
C ALA A 503 -19.39 42.16 -24.49
N GLN A 504 -20.43 42.03 -23.66
CA GLN A 504 -21.43 43.09 -23.45
C GLN A 504 -20.92 44.28 -22.63
N THR A 505 -19.87 44.12 -21.82
CA THR A 505 -19.29 45.21 -21.00
C THR A 505 -18.34 46.11 -21.79
N THR A 506 -17.86 45.64 -22.94
CA THR A 506 -17.19 46.46 -23.98
C THR A 506 -18.22 47.03 -24.96
N LEU A 507 -18.02 48.26 -25.49
CA LEU A 507 -18.97 48.90 -26.42
C LEU A 507 -19.40 47.95 -27.57
N PRO A 508 -20.68 47.94 -27.99
CA PRO A 508 -21.19 46.96 -28.95
C PRO A 508 -20.61 47.22 -30.36
N ASP A 509 -19.76 46.32 -30.84
CA ASP A 509 -19.29 46.28 -32.23
C ASP A 509 -20.10 45.25 -33.05
N LEU A 510 -20.27 45.48 -34.34
CA LEU A 510 -21.01 44.60 -35.27
C LEU A 510 -20.44 43.17 -35.28
N ASN A 511 -19.12 43.04 -35.12
CA ASN A 511 -18.40 41.76 -35.04
C ASN A 511 -18.80 40.92 -33.81
N GLN A 512 -19.10 41.56 -32.67
CA GLN A 512 -19.57 40.84 -31.47
C GLN A 512 -20.97 40.24 -31.67
N THR A 513 -21.80 40.86 -32.49
CA THR A 513 -23.16 40.38 -32.75
C THR A 513 -23.13 39.13 -33.64
N VAL A 514 -22.23 39.09 -34.62
CA VAL A 514 -21.98 37.91 -35.47
C VAL A 514 -21.44 36.76 -34.64
N CYS A 515 -20.44 37.02 -33.79
CA CYS A 515 -19.86 36.01 -32.90
C CYS A 515 -20.91 35.43 -31.91
N LYS A 516 -21.84 36.25 -31.42
CA LYS A 516 -23.00 35.82 -30.62
C LYS A 516 -23.94 34.89 -31.39
N ILE A 517 -24.21 35.18 -32.66
CA ILE A 517 -25.10 34.36 -33.50
C ILE A 517 -24.43 33.02 -33.82
N GLU A 518 -23.14 33.01 -34.15
CA GLU A 518 -22.38 31.79 -34.42
C GLU A 518 -22.30 30.88 -33.20
N THR A 519 -22.02 31.45 -32.02
CA THR A 519 -22.00 30.68 -30.76
C THR A 519 -23.37 30.12 -30.42
N LEU A 520 -24.46 30.90 -30.52
CA LEU A 520 -25.83 30.41 -30.30
C LEU A 520 -26.24 29.32 -31.32
N HIS A 521 -25.80 29.44 -32.57
CA HIS A 521 -26.04 28.42 -33.58
C HIS A 521 -25.33 27.10 -33.22
N ASP A 522 -24.04 27.16 -32.85
CA ASP A 522 -23.25 25.98 -32.46
C ASP A 522 -23.87 25.26 -31.25
N LEU A 523 -24.36 26.03 -30.27
CA LEU A 523 -25.08 25.52 -29.10
C LEU A 523 -26.37 24.79 -29.48
N ASN A 524 -27.17 25.37 -30.39
CA ASN A 524 -28.41 24.75 -30.85
C ASN A 524 -28.13 23.45 -31.63
N THR A 525 -27.06 23.39 -32.42
CA THR A 525 -26.66 22.16 -33.11
C THR A 525 -26.22 21.07 -32.14
N LYS A 526 -25.42 21.38 -31.12
CA LYS A 526 -24.98 20.39 -30.12
C LYS A 526 -26.13 19.86 -29.28
N LEU A 527 -27.08 20.71 -28.89
CA LEU A 527 -28.30 20.28 -28.20
C LEU A 527 -29.15 19.32 -29.05
N LYS A 528 -29.24 19.55 -30.36
CA LYS A 528 -29.93 18.63 -31.28
C LYS A 528 -29.23 17.28 -31.40
N ILE A 529 -27.89 17.28 -31.43
CA ILE A 529 -27.09 16.04 -31.46
C ILE A 529 -27.31 15.26 -30.16
N PHE A 530 -27.19 15.92 -29.01
CA PHE A 530 -27.41 15.30 -27.70
C PHE A 530 -28.81 14.71 -27.56
N LYS A 531 -29.85 15.44 -28.01
CA LYS A 531 -31.23 14.93 -28.06
C LYS A 531 -31.36 13.67 -28.90
N LYS A 532 -30.68 13.61 -30.06
CA LYS A 532 -30.68 12.43 -30.92
C LYS A 532 -30.05 11.23 -30.23
N THR A 533 -28.90 11.43 -29.58
CA THR A 533 -28.21 10.37 -28.84
C THR A 533 -29.06 9.82 -27.69
N LEU A 534 -29.82 10.68 -27.00
CA LEU A 534 -30.80 10.28 -25.98
C LEU A 534 -31.90 9.39 -26.54
N SER A 535 -32.48 9.77 -27.68
CA SER A 535 -33.53 9.00 -28.35
C SER A 535 -33.04 7.62 -28.83
N ASP A 536 -31.78 7.51 -29.23
CA ASP A 536 -31.17 6.23 -29.65
C ASP A 536 -31.02 5.21 -28.50
N LEU A 537 -31.13 5.63 -27.21
CA LEU A 537 -31.07 4.74 -26.04
C LEU A 537 -32.45 4.28 -25.54
N GLU A 538 -33.51 5.03 -25.85
CA GLU A 538 -34.88 4.66 -25.49
C GLU A 538 -35.42 3.51 -26.35
N SER A 539 -34.73 3.15 -27.43
CA SER A 539 -35.08 2.04 -28.33
C SER A 539 -34.07 0.88 -28.31
N PRO A 540 -33.89 0.10 -27.22
CA PRO A 540 -33.12 -1.14 -27.32
C PRO A 540 -33.91 -2.31 -27.91
N ASP A 541 -35.25 -2.27 -27.93
CA ASP A 541 -36.08 -3.43 -28.31
C ASP A 541 -37.26 -3.01 -29.20
N GLU A 542 -37.08 -3.05 -30.51
CA GLU A 542 -38.18 -3.30 -31.44
C GLU A 542 -37.66 -3.76 -32.81
N GLU A 543 -36.79 -4.77 -32.86
CA GLU A 543 -36.62 -5.55 -34.08
C GLU A 543 -36.36 -7.03 -33.73
N THR A 544 -37.34 -7.84 -34.15
CA THR A 544 -37.56 -9.28 -33.98
C THR A 544 -36.44 -10.20 -34.45
#